data_AF-A0A6N6TBV3-F1
#
_entry.id   AF-A0A6N6TBV3-F1
#
_cell.length_a   1.000
_cell.length_b   1.000
_cell.length_c   1.000
_cell.angle_alpha   90.00
_cell.angle_beta   90.00
_cell.angle_gamma   90.00
#
_symmetry.space_group_name_H-M   'P 1'
#
loop_
_entity.id
_entity.type
_entity.pdbx_description
1 polymer ?
#
loop_
_entity_poly.entity_id
_entity_poly.type
_entity_poly.pdbx_seq_one_letter_code
_entity_poly.pdbx_strand_id
1 'polypeptide(L)'
;MLPPPPAPRPPAGEERKELSVSHVYRRPLDPDSLDSLAKLARLVQPASRVLDLGAGPGVLGRYLVEQLGCTMDGVEGNPAAAAEAAPWYRRMECADLERVNLTERFSGCRYDFILCADILEHLRRPGDLLAQLINLLAPNGRVLASVPNVAYAGLIADLLAGEFRYRPEGLLDETHLRFFTLTSLGRLLEQHGLRVIAVDAALRDVRESEFTDRYWDALPPALTRTLLGRPEALVYQFIVTAAAASEVAETIPPTLTCPPPELRFACQLFWRSPGEPYQERASSVAWGRLGEARQSVALPLPAFQISPEALRLDLADRPGLIRLYALELYDRADRLLWEWDGRRDSLAMQPGQQLAFAEPVLSPGRATVLLAGEDPCLELPISIAALVELREGGELRLELSWPMSLDYLALVQDCVPRRDAEAARADLARREWELKTSVTALMERNAGLESALAARSAREVDLERELAMLATRKAELEHQVDALRAQLNEQGAELADVRAVLRRSWRQRLWAKLRRWRDRT
;
A
#
# COMPACT_ATOMS: atom_id res chain seq x y z
N MET A 1 36.24 28.03 -17.40
CA MET A 1 35.04 27.49 -16.75
C MET A 1 33.83 27.94 -17.54
N LEU A 2 33.27 27.03 -18.36
CA LEU A 2 32.01 27.20 -19.08
C LEU A 2 30.93 26.40 -18.35
N PRO A 3 29.67 26.85 -18.33
CA PRO A 3 28.60 26.21 -17.57
C PRO A 3 28.16 24.89 -18.24
N PRO A 4 27.58 23.95 -17.48
CA PRO A 4 27.14 22.67 -18.02
C PRO A 4 25.95 22.84 -18.98
N PRO A 5 25.80 21.94 -19.97
CA PRO A 5 24.70 22.00 -20.94
C PRO A 5 23.34 21.72 -20.27
N PRO A 6 22.24 22.28 -20.81
CA PRO A 6 20.90 22.07 -20.26
C PRO A 6 20.42 20.63 -20.48
N ALA A 7 19.73 20.09 -19.47
CA ALA A 7 19.17 18.74 -19.48
C ALA A 7 18.13 18.54 -20.61
N PRO A 8 18.01 17.33 -21.19
CA PRO A 8 17.08 17.04 -22.27
C PRO A 8 15.62 17.17 -21.79
N ARG A 9 14.77 17.72 -22.67
CA ARG A 9 13.31 17.80 -22.45
C ARG A 9 12.69 16.40 -22.47
N PRO A 10 11.72 16.10 -21.58
CA PRO A 10 11.01 14.81 -21.61
C PRO A 10 10.13 14.71 -22.87
N PRO A 11 9.81 13.49 -23.32
CA PRO A 11 8.94 13.28 -24.48
C PRO A 11 7.54 13.86 -24.23
N ALA A 12 6.95 14.46 -25.28
CA ALA A 12 5.59 14.96 -25.26
C ALA A 12 4.61 13.79 -25.16
N GLY A 13 4.02 13.60 -23.98
CA GLY A 13 3.09 12.49 -23.71
C GLY A 13 2.93 12.08 -22.25
N GLU A 14 3.60 12.73 -21.30
CA GLU A 14 3.36 12.53 -19.86
C GLU A 14 2.71 13.79 -19.28
N GLU A 15 1.41 13.69 -18.98
CA GLU A 15 0.77 14.59 -18.03
C GLU A 15 1.60 14.59 -16.75
N ARG A 16 2.11 15.77 -16.37
CA ARG A 16 2.61 15.99 -15.02
C ARG A 16 1.44 15.73 -14.08
N LYS A 17 1.39 14.54 -13.48
CA LYS A 17 0.60 14.31 -12.26
C LYS A 17 1.15 15.26 -11.22
N GLU A 18 0.40 16.34 -10.97
CA GLU A 18 0.57 17.16 -9.79
C GLU A 18 0.60 16.26 -8.57
N LEU A 19 1.68 16.36 -7.81
CA LEU A 19 1.84 15.79 -6.48
C LEU A 19 0.86 16.51 -5.54
N SER A 20 -0.39 16.08 -5.51
CA SER A 20 -1.31 16.33 -4.41
C SER A 20 -2.40 15.27 -4.40
N VAL A 21 -2.27 14.25 -3.56
CA VAL A 21 -3.44 13.51 -3.09
C VAL A 21 -3.22 13.16 -1.63
N SER A 22 -3.64 14.06 -0.74
CA SER A 22 -4.17 13.65 0.55
C SER A 22 -5.25 12.61 0.27
N HIS A 23 -5.07 11.37 0.71
CA HIS A 23 -5.99 10.28 0.44
C HIS A 23 -7.40 10.63 0.98
N VAL A 24 -8.32 10.93 0.07
CA VAL A 24 -9.71 11.25 0.39
C VAL A 24 -10.47 9.92 0.57
N TYR A 25 -10.71 9.51 1.82
CA TYR A 25 -11.56 8.36 2.13
C TYR A 25 -12.99 8.63 1.65
N ARG A 26 -13.43 7.96 0.58
CA ARG A 26 -14.76 8.13 -0.05
C ARG A 26 -15.77 7.02 0.27
N ARG A 27 -15.53 6.20 1.29
CA ARG A 27 -16.46 5.14 1.70
C ARG A 27 -17.44 5.66 2.76
N PRO A 28 -18.73 5.28 2.71
CA PRO A 28 -19.65 5.57 3.82
C PRO A 28 -19.12 4.91 5.10
N LEU A 29 -19.24 5.62 6.22
CA LEU A 29 -18.82 5.13 7.53
C LEU A 29 -19.72 3.95 7.94
N ASP A 30 -19.10 2.80 8.19
CA ASP A 30 -19.77 1.65 8.79
C ASP A 30 -19.62 1.74 10.33
N PRO A 31 -20.71 2.01 11.07
CA PRO A 31 -20.62 2.24 12.53
C PRO A 31 -20.29 0.98 13.33
N ASP A 32 -20.50 -0.19 12.74
CA ASP A 32 -20.20 -1.48 13.36
C ASP A 32 -18.75 -1.93 13.10
N SER A 33 -18.01 -1.18 12.27
CA SER A 33 -16.61 -1.46 12.01
C SER A 33 -15.76 -1.29 13.28
N LEU A 34 -14.58 -1.92 13.26
CA LEU A 34 -13.60 -1.83 14.34
C LEU A 34 -12.48 -0.82 14.04
N ASP A 35 -12.64 0.00 12.99
CA ASP A 35 -11.67 1.04 12.63
C ASP A 35 -11.73 2.25 13.60
N SER A 36 -10.71 3.10 13.51
CA SER A 36 -10.56 4.29 14.37
C SER A 36 -11.74 5.26 14.23
N LEU A 37 -12.25 5.47 13.02
CA LEU A 37 -13.28 6.47 12.73
C LEU A 37 -14.64 6.05 13.31
N ALA A 38 -15.03 4.80 13.14
CA ALA A 38 -16.25 4.24 13.73
C ALA A 38 -16.17 4.18 15.26
N LYS A 39 -14.99 3.87 15.81
CA LYS A 39 -14.75 3.93 17.27
C LYS A 39 -14.90 5.35 17.81
N LEU A 40 -14.31 6.36 17.14
CA LEU A 40 -14.48 7.76 17.51
C LEU A 40 -15.95 8.20 17.44
N ALA A 41 -16.67 7.82 16.38
CA ALA A 41 -18.08 8.15 16.22
C ALA A 41 -18.94 7.65 17.39
N ARG A 42 -18.69 6.41 17.88
CA ARG A 42 -19.41 5.81 19.01
C ARG A 42 -19.18 6.51 20.35
N LEU A 43 -18.11 7.28 20.49
CA LEU A 43 -17.81 8.04 21.71
C LEU A 43 -18.53 9.39 21.76
N VAL A 44 -19.05 9.89 20.62
CA VAL A 44 -19.77 11.16 20.54
C VAL A 44 -21.22 10.97 20.98
N GLN A 45 -21.68 11.84 21.88
CA GLN A 45 -23.07 11.81 22.35
C GLN A 45 -24.03 12.45 21.33
N PRO A 46 -25.27 11.95 21.19
CA PRO A 46 -26.28 12.59 20.35
C PRO A 46 -26.52 14.06 20.69
N ALA A 47 -26.89 14.85 19.69
CA ALA A 47 -27.18 16.28 19.79
C ALA A 47 -26.04 17.15 20.37
N SER A 48 -24.79 16.69 20.27
CA SER A 48 -23.61 17.41 20.77
C SER A 48 -23.14 18.51 19.80
N ARG A 49 -22.39 19.48 20.31
CA ARG A 49 -21.60 20.42 19.51
C ARG A 49 -20.19 19.88 19.35
N VAL A 50 -19.77 19.68 18.11
CA VAL A 50 -18.51 19.00 17.78
C VAL A 50 -17.64 19.88 16.91
N LEU A 51 -16.35 19.98 17.23
CA LEU A 51 -15.33 20.57 16.37
C LEU A 51 -14.47 19.47 15.78
N ASP A 52 -14.42 19.38 14.45
CA ASP A 52 -13.67 18.37 13.71
C ASP A 52 -12.39 18.97 13.11
N LEU A 53 -11.22 18.53 13.58
CA LEU A 53 -9.92 19.03 13.13
C LEU A 53 -9.31 18.06 12.13
N GLY A 54 -9.14 18.50 10.89
CA GLY A 54 -8.76 17.61 9.77
C GLY A 54 -9.99 16.86 9.23
N ALA A 55 -11.07 17.58 8.97
CA ALA A 55 -12.37 17.00 8.62
C ALA A 55 -12.34 16.16 7.32
N GLY A 56 -11.32 16.32 6.47
CA GLY A 56 -11.23 15.67 5.17
C GLY A 56 -12.48 15.95 4.33
N PRO A 57 -13.02 14.95 3.60
CA PRO A 57 -14.27 15.10 2.85
C PRO A 57 -15.53 15.13 3.73
N GLY A 58 -15.40 15.08 5.06
CA GLY A 58 -16.53 15.21 5.99
C GLY A 58 -17.33 13.93 6.23
N VAL A 59 -16.74 12.74 5.99
CA VAL A 59 -17.41 11.44 6.19
C VAL A 59 -17.90 11.27 7.63
N LEU A 60 -17.05 11.56 8.62
CA LEU A 60 -17.42 11.47 10.03
C LEU A 60 -18.46 12.54 10.40
N GLY A 61 -18.24 13.80 10.03
CA GLY A 61 -19.19 14.88 10.31
C GLY A 61 -20.57 14.63 9.73
N ARG A 62 -20.65 14.12 8.49
CA ARG A 62 -21.90 13.70 7.87
C ARG A 62 -22.64 12.65 8.71
N TYR A 63 -21.94 11.59 9.12
CA TYR A 63 -22.52 10.53 9.95
C TYR A 63 -23.06 11.09 11.28
N LEU A 64 -22.28 11.95 11.96
CA LEU A 64 -22.68 12.54 13.24
C LEU A 64 -23.89 13.48 13.11
N VAL A 65 -24.04 14.16 11.98
CA VAL A 65 -25.23 14.98 11.69
C VAL A 65 -26.44 14.10 11.39
N GLU A 66 -26.32 13.18 10.44
CA GLU A 66 -27.46 12.38 9.95
C GLU A 66 -27.97 11.40 11.01
N GLN A 67 -27.07 10.76 11.77
CA GLN A 67 -27.43 9.68 12.70
C GLN A 67 -27.58 10.17 14.15
N LEU A 68 -26.77 11.14 14.56
CA LEU A 68 -26.73 11.60 15.95
C LEU A 68 -27.28 13.02 16.15
N GLY A 69 -27.65 13.73 15.08
CA GLY A 69 -28.21 15.09 15.16
C GLY A 69 -27.21 16.12 15.73
N CYS A 70 -25.91 15.88 15.59
CA CYS A 70 -24.88 16.76 16.12
C CYS A 70 -24.78 18.07 15.31
N THR A 71 -24.29 19.14 15.96
CA THR A 71 -23.90 20.38 15.28
C THR A 71 -22.39 20.39 15.07
N MET A 72 -21.97 20.26 13.82
CA MET A 72 -20.55 20.18 13.44
C MET A 72 -20.00 21.56 13.04
N ASP A 73 -18.85 21.93 13.59
CA ASP A 73 -17.92 22.90 12.99
C ASP A 73 -16.61 22.16 12.65
N GLY A 74 -15.85 22.64 11.68
CA GLY A 74 -14.66 21.92 11.22
C GLY A 74 -13.57 22.79 10.61
N VAL A 75 -12.37 22.23 10.55
CA VAL A 75 -11.19 22.80 9.89
C VAL A 75 -10.57 21.75 8.97
N GLU A 76 -10.32 22.12 7.72
CA GLU A 76 -9.68 21.25 6.73
C GLU A 76 -8.69 22.06 5.88
N GLY A 77 -7.49 21.53 5.65
CA GLY A 77 -6.43 22.23 4.92
C GLY A 77 -6.59 22.16 3.40
N ASN A 78 -7.16 21.06 2.89
CA ASN A 78 -7.39 20.83 1.47
C ASN A 78 -8.69 21.53 1.01
N PRO A 79 -8.63 22.51 0.09
CA PRO A 79 -9.81 23.25 -0.35
C PRO A 79 -10.90 22.40 -1.00
N ALA A 80 -10.53 21.34 -1.72
CA ALA A 80 -11.49 20.46 -2.36
C ALA A 80 -12.23 19.60 -1.33
N ALA A 81 -11.51 19.04 -0.36
CA ALA A 81 -12.09 18.26 0.73
C ALA A 81 -12.98 19.14 1.63
N ALA A 82 -12.51 20.35 1.98
CA ALA A 82 -13.30 21.32 2.74
C ALA A 82 -14.61 21.70 2.03
N ALA A 83 -14.59 21.88 0.71
CA ALA A 83 -15.78 22.17 -0.09
C ALA A 83 -16.76 20.99 -0.13
N GLU A 84 -16.26 19.75 -0.18
CA GLU A 84 -17.07 18.53 -0.13
C GLU A 84 -17.73 18.34 1.25
N ALA A 85 -16.99 18.64 2.32
CA ALA A 85 -17.47 18.53 3.70
C ALA A 85 -18.49 19.63 4.05
N ALA A 86 -18.31 20.86 3.55
CA ALA A 86 -19.05 22.06 3.97
C ALA A 86 -20.58 21.92 4.12
N PRO A 87 -21.32 21.20 3.26
CA PRO A 87 -22.78 21.03 3.42
C PRO A 87 -23.22 20.39 4.74
N TRP A 88 -22.34 19.63 5.39
CA TRP A 88 -22.61 18.91 6.63
C TRP A 88 -22.17 19.70 7.88
N TYR A 89 -21.48 20.82 7.71
CA TYR A 89 -20.93 21.59 8.82
C TYR A 89 -21.65 22.93 8.89
N ARG A 90 -22.06 23.32 10.10
CA ARG A 90 -22.55 24.68 10.35
C ARG A 90 -21.48 25.70 9.96
N ARG A 91 -20.22 25.38 10.21
CA ARG A 91 -19.06 26.18 9.81
C ARG A 91 -17.88 25.29 9.43
N MET A 92 -17.39 25.45 8.21
CA MET A 92 -16.18 24.79 7.72
C MET A 92 -15.12 25.85 7.38
N GLU A 93 -13.96 25.78 8.03
CA GLU A 93 -12.81 26.67 7.78
C GLU A 93 -11.78 25.95 6.92
N CYS A 94 -11.51 26.48 5.73
CA CYS A 94 -10.40 26.00 4.90
C CYS A 94 -9.08 26.63 5.40
N ALA A 95 -8.34 25.94 6.26
CA ALA A 95 -7.13 26.49 6.90
C ALA A 95 -6.10 25.42 7.29
N ASP A 96 -4.83 25.83 7.28
CA ASP A 96 -3.71 25.03 7.79
C ASP A 96 -3.73 25.00 9.33
N LEU A 97 -3.89 23.81 9.92
CA LEU A 97 -3.92 23.58 11.37
C LEU A 97 -2.63 24.02 12.08
N GLU A 98 -1.49 24.08 11.40
CA GLU A 98 -0.23 24.56 11.99
C GLU A 98 -0.15 26.09 12.08
N ARG A 99 -1.04 26.82 11.42
CA ARG A 99 -0.99 28.29 11.30
C ARG A 99 -2.23 28.98 11.83
N VAL A 100 -3.36 28.29 11.85
CA VAL A 100 -4.63 28.85 12.28
C VAL A 100 -4.65 29.08 13.79
N ASN A 101 -5.15 30.24 14.22
CA ASN A 101 -5.55 30.46 15.60
C ASN A 101 -7.00 30.04 15.77
N LEU A 102 -7.23 28.85 16.31
CA LEU A 102 -8.56 28.28 16.52
C LEU A 102 -9.39 29.10 17.51
N THR A 103 -8.77 29.65 18.55
CA THR A 103 -9.49 30.44 19.57
C THR A 103 -10.04 31.75 19.01
N GLU A 104 -9.33 32.37 18.07
CA GLU A 104 -9.80 33.55 17.34
C GLU A 104 -10.89 33.17 16.33
N ARG A 105 -10.64 32.14 15.52
CA ARG A 105 -11.58 31.73 14.46
C ARG A 105 -12.91 31.29 15.06
N PHE A 106 -12.90 30.47 16.09
CA PHE A 106 -14.09 29.96 16.77
C PHE A 106 -14.38 30.71 18.07
N SER A 107 -14.10 32.02 18.11
CA SER A 107 -14.37 32.83 19.30
C SER A 107 -15.86 32.75 19.71
N GLY A 108 -16.10 32.68 21.02
CA GLY A 108 -17.45 32.50 21.57
C GLY A 108 -18.05 31.10 21.41
N CYS A 109 -17.38 30.18 20.71
CA CYS A 109 -17.82 28.79 20.62
C CYS A 109 -17.25 27.94 21.75
N ARG A 110 -18.00 26.90 22.11
CA ARG A 110 -17.63 25.85 23.04
C ARG A 110 -18.16 24.53 22.51
N TYR A 111 -17.37 23.48 22.64
CA TYR A 111 -17.68 22.17 22.07
C TYR A 111 -17.68 21.10 23.14
N ASP A 112 -18.68 20.23 23.07
CA ASP A 112 -18.77 19.04 23.92
C ASP A 112 -17.71 18.01 23.49
N PHE A 113 -17.42 17.96 22.19
CA PHE A 113 -16.37 17.11 21.63
C PHE A 113 -15.48 17.87 20.65
N ILE A 114 -14.17 17.67 20.73
CA ILE A 114 -13.21 18.08 19.71
C ILE A 114 -12.54 16.83 19.17
N LEU A 115 -12.59 16.62 17.86
CA LEU A 115 -12.06 15.43 17.19
C LEU A 115 -10.71 15.74 16.56
N CYS A 116 -9.75 14.84 16.79
CA CYS A 116 -8.42 14.82 16.20
C CYS A 116 -8.18 13.44 15.59
N ALA A 117 -8.87 13.13 14.48
CA ALA A 117 -8.79 11.82 13.84
C ALA A 117 -7.58 11.76 12.89
N ASP A 118 -6.53 11.02 13.29
CA ASP A 118 -5.34 10.79 12.46
C ASP A 118 -4.69 12.11 11.98
N ILE A 119 -4.51 13.06 12.90
CA ILE A 119 -3.93 14.39 12.62
C ILE A 119 -2.64 14.70 13.37
N LEU A 120 -2.47 14.20 14.59
CA LEU A 120 -1.38 14.63 15.48
C LEU A 120 0.01 14.20 14.96
N GLU A 121 0.06 13.11 14.23
CA GLU A 121 1.21 12.50 13.57
C GLU A 121 1.68 13.30 12.35
N HIS A 122 0.80 14.05 11.69
CA HIS A 122 1.12 14.89 10.53
C HIS A 122 1.63 16.29 10.91
N LEU A 123 1.48 16.71 12.18
CA LEU A 123 1.89 18.04 12.63
C LEU A 123 3.37 18.05 13.04
N ARG A 124 4.10 19.12 12.69
CA ARG A 124 5.47 19.31 13.17
C ARG A 124 5.49 19.61 14.67
N ARG A 125 4.50 20.35 15.15
CA ARG A 125 4.35 20.75 16.55
C ARG A 125 2.92 20.54 17.03
N PRO A 126 2.49 19.28 17.25
CA PRO A 126 1.12 18.98 17.68
C PRO A 126 0.74 19.66 19.00
N GLY A 127 1.72 19.97 19.86
CA GLY A 127 1.51 20.74 21.08
C GLY A 127 0.91 22.14 20.88
N ASP A 128 1.26 22.82 19.78
CA ASP A 128 0.75 24.16 19.47
C ASP A 128 -0.76 24.13 19.16
N LEU A 129 -1.24 23.02 18.57
CA LEU A 129 -2.66 22.75 18.37
C LEU A 129 -3.34 22.41 19.70
N LEU A 130 -2.79 21.45 20.45
CA LEU A 130 -3.36 20.96 21.71
C LEU A 130 -3.56 22.07 22.75
N ALA A 131 -2.61 23.01 22.83
CA ALA A 131 -2.69 24.16 23.74
C ALA A 131 -3.91 25.06 23.49
N GLN A 132 -4.45 25.07 22.27
CA GLN A 132 -5.62 25.89 21.91
C GLN A 132 -6.95 25.21 22.28
N LEU A 133 -6.97 23.87 22.38
CA LEU A 133 -8.21 23.10 22.51
C LEU A 133 -8.93 23.34 23.84
N ILE A 134 -8.19 23.53 24.94
CA ILE A 134 -8.76 23.76 26.28
C ILE A 134 -9.71 24.95 26.29
N ASN A 135 -9.36 26.04 25.61
CA ASN A 135 -10.18 27.26 25.56
C ASN A 135 -11.46 27.10 24.73
N LEU A 136 -11.55 26.02 23.95
CA LEU A 136 -12.68 25.70 23.08
C LEU A 136 -13.55 24.58 23.65
N LEU A 137 -13.10 23.87 24.68
CA LEU A 137 -13.91 22.84 25.36
C LEU A 137 -15.03 23.49 26.18
N ALA A 138 -16.24 22.96 26.05
CA ALA A 138 -17.32 23.18 27.00
C ALA A 138 -16.98 22.55 28.36
N PRO A 139 -17.64 22.94 29.46
CA PRO A 139 -17.54 22.22 30.72
C PRO A 139 -17.88 20.74 30.52
N ASN A 140 -17.03 19.83 31.03
CA ASN A 140 -17.11 18.38 30.78
C ASN A 140 -16.87 17.97 29.31
N GLY A 141 -16.37 18.87 28.47
CA GLY A 141 -16.02 18.57 27.09
C GLY A 141 -14.85 17.58 27.00
N ARG A 142 -14.77 16.89 25.85
CA ARG A 142 -13.74 15.86 25.59
C ARG A 142 -13.01 16.13 24.28
N VAL A 143 -11.70 15.86 24.29
CA VAL A 143 -10.91 15.70 23.07
C VAL A 143 -10.85 14.21 22.76
N LEU A 144 -11.27 13.83 21.57
CA LEU A 144 -11.16 12.47 21.05
C LEU A 144 -10.08 12.44 19.98
N ALA A 145 -9.09 11.56 20.11
CA ALA A 145 -8.02 11.46 19.12
C ALA A 145 -7.76 10.01 18.73
N SER A 146 -7.49 9.77 17.45
CA SER A 146 -6.86 8.53 16.97
C SER A 146 -5.42 8.81 16.57
N VAL A 147 -4.50 7.92 16.96
CA VAL A 147 -3.06 8.08 16.69
C VAL A 147 -2.43 6.72 16.42
N PRO A 148 -1.58 6.57 15.37
CA PRO A 148 -0.84 5.36 15.08
C PRO A 148 0.15 4.98 16.19
N ASN A 149 0.27 3.68 16.45
CA ASN A 149 1.13 3.13 17.48
C ASN A 149 2.49 2.67 16.94
N VAL A 150 3.55 3.41 17.23
CA VAL A 150 4.92 3.03 16.82
C VAL A 150 5.46 1.80 17.56
N ALA A 151 4.81 1.37 18.65
CA ALA A 151 5.18 0.16 19.39
C ALA A 151 4.48 -1.12 18.87
N TYR A 152 3.77 -1.03 17.75
CA TYR A 152 3.14 -2.17 17.07
C TYR A 152 4.16 -3.28 16.77
N ALA A 153 3.77 -4.54 16.99
CA ALA A 153 4.68 -5.68 16.94
C ALA A 153 5.32 -5.88 15.56
N GLY A 154 4.54 -5.68 14.48
CA GLY A 154 5.05 -5.76 13.11
C GLY A 154 6.14 -4.72 12.84
N LEU A 155 5.95 -3.48 13.30
CA LEU A 155 6.96 -2.42 13.14
C LEU A 155 8.22 -2.71 13.95
N ILE A 156 8.10 -3.24 15.16
CA ILE A 156 9.28 -3.62 15.95
C ILE A 156 10.03 -4.78 15.28
N ALA A 157 9.34 -5.71 14.62
CA ALA A 157 10.00 -6.77 13.86
C ALA A 157 10.83 -6.23 12.70
N ASP A 158 10.28 -5.28 11.91
CA ASP A 158 11.03 -4.57 10.87
C ASP A 158 12.25 -3.86 11.47
N LEU A 159 12.07 -3.12 12.58
CA LEU A 159 13.17 -2.41 13.25
C LEU A 159 14.28 -3.35 13.73
N LEU A 160 13.93 -4.52 14.27
CA LEU A 160 14.88 -5.55 14.68
C LEU A 160 15.64 -6.15 13.49
N ALA A 161 15.00 -6.17 12.31
CA ALA A 161 15.65 -6.53 11.05
C ALA A 161 16.46 -5.38 10.43
N GLY A 162 16.46 -4.19 11.03
CA GLY A 162 17.15 -2.99 10.54
C GLY A 162 16.36 -2.21 9.49
N GLU A 163 15.07 -2.47 9.32
CA GLU A 163 14.21 -1.81 8.35
C GLU A 163 13.37 -0.68 8.99
N PHE A 164 13.28 0.46 8.30
CA PHE A 164 12.40 1.58 8.66
C PHE A 164 11.86 2.24 7.39
N ARG A 165 10.89 1.56 6.75
CA ARG A 165 10.41 1.92 5.42
C ARG A 165 9.15 2.76 5.48
N TYR A 166 9.26 4.01 5.04
CA TYR A 166 8.09 4.84 4.76
C TYR A 166 7.28 4.27 3.59
N ARG A 167 5.96 4.40 3.67
CA ARG A 167 4.98 3.87 2.72
C ARG A 167 3.97 4.98 2.37
N PRO A 168 3.23 4.85 1.25
CA PRO A 168 2.17 5.81 0.92
C PRO A 168 1.01 5.85 1.92
N GLU A 169 0.84 4.79 2.72
CA GLU A 169 -0.19 4.64 3.74
C GLU A 169 0.30 3.71 4.88
N GLY A 170 -0.35 3.77 6.03
CA GLY A 170 -0.12 2.89 7.19
C GLY A 170 0.62 3.57 8.35
N LEU A 171 1.21 2.79 9.27
CA LEU A 171 1.89 3.34 10.46
C LEU A 171 3.08 4.22 10.12
N LEU A 172 3.80 3.86 9.04
CA LEU A 172 4.93 4.63 8.49
C LEU A 172 4.52 5.36 7.21
N ASP A 173 3.34 5.99 7.19
CA ASP A 173 2.96 6.90 6.11
C ASP A 173 4.04 7.98 5.91
N GLU A 174 4.39 8.26 4.64
CA GLU A 174 5.41 9.25 4.26
C GLU A 174 5.12 10.68 4.74
N THR A 175 3.87 10.96 5.07
CA THR A 175 3.43 12.24 5.65
C THR A 175 3.47 12.27 7.18
N HIS A 176 3.76 11.15 7.86
CA HIS A 176 3.93 11.13 9.32
C HIS A 176 5.26 11.77 9.74
N LEU A 177 5.17 12.83 10.54
CA LEU A 177 6.29 13.58 11.11
C LEU A 177 6.55 13.25 12.58
N ARG A 178 5.56 12.67 13.27
CA ARG A 178 5.60 12.30 14.68
C ARG A 178 5.10 10.87 14.87
N PHE A 179 5.74 10.16 15.78
CA PHE A 179 5.44 8.78 16.11
C PHE A 179 5.17 8.66 17.60
N PHE A 180 4.12 7.92 17.96
CA PHE A 180 3.65 7.86 19.33
C PHE A 180 3.53 6.42 19.84
N THR A 181 3.97 6.23 21.08
CA THR A 181 3.46 5.22 21.99
C THR A 181 2.33 5.83 22.83
N LEU A 182 1.50 5.02 23.48
CA LEU A 182 0.49 5.52 24.41
C LEU A 182 1.11 6.40 25.51
N THR A 183 2.25 5.99 26.05
CA THR A 183 2.99 6.74 27.08
C THR A 183 3.47 8.11 26.58
N SER A 184 4.02 8.18 25.36
CA SER A 184 4.47 9.47 24.80
C SER A 184 3.32 10.38 24.41
N LEU A 185 2.20 9.82 23.94
CA LEU A 185 0.98 10.57 23.64
C LEU A 185 0.37 11.17 24.92
N GLY A 186 0.26 10.35 25.98
CA GLY A 186 -0.21 10.82 27.30
C GLY A 186 0.64 11.98 27.82
N ARG A 187 1.98 11.85 27.74
CA ARG A 187 2.89 12.93 28.15
C ARG A 187 2.69 14.22 27.34
N LEU A 188 2.49 14.11 26.03
CA LEU A 188 2.23 15.27 25.18
C LEU A 188 0.92 15.97 25.59
N LEU A 189 -0.16 15.20 25.79
CA LEU A 189 -1.45 15.75 26.23
C LEU A 189 -1.33 16.44 27.60
N GLU A 190 -0.65 15.82 28.56
CA GLU A 190 -0.43 16.38 29.90
C GLU A 190 0.35 17.69 29.89
N GLN A 191 1.40 17.78 29.05
CA GLN A 191 2.17 19.01 28.87
C GLN A 191 1.31 20.19 28.36
N HIS A 192 0.20 19.89 27.70
CA HIS A 192 -0.74 20.87 27.17
C HIS A 192 -2.05 20.94 27.94
N GLY A 193 -2.06 20.50 29.20
CA GLY A 193 -3.18 20.68 30.12
C GLY A 193 -4.38 19.74 29.87
N LEU A 194 -4.19 18.72 29.05
CA LEU A 194 -5.16 17.66 28.81
C LEU A 194 -4.74 16.40 29.56
N ARG A 195 -5.69 15.60 30.03
CA ARG A 195 -5.42 14.31 30.66
C ARG A 195 -6.24 13.23 29.98
N VAL A 196 -5.60 12.11 29.67
CA VAL A 196 -6.27 10.94 29.14
C VAL A 196 -7.14 10.32 30.23
N ILE A 197 -8.43 10.13 29.95
CA ILE A 197 -9.40 9.55 30.89
C ILE A 197 -9.92 8.18 30.43
N ALA A 198 -9.80 7.86 29.14
CA ALA A 198 -10.12 6.54 28.59
C ALA A 198 -9.27 6.24 27.35
N VAL A 199 -9.01 4.96 27.12
CA VAL A 199 -8.25 4.46 25.96
C VAL A 199 -8.97 3.24 25.38
N ASP A 200 -9.31 3.32 24.11
CA ASP A 200 -9.71 2.20 23.25
C ASP A 200 -8.60 1.99 22.18
N ALA A 201 -8.70 0.91 21.42
CA ALA A 201 -7.74 0.53 20.39
C ALA A 201 -8.43 -0.02 19.14
N ALA A 202 -7.88 0.33 17.98
CA ALA A 202 -8.10 -0.40 16.74
C ALA A 202 -7.00 -1.46 16.65
N LEU A 203 -7.42 -2.73 16.63
CA LEU A 203 -6.50 -3.85 16.52
C LEU A 203 -6.31 -4.22 15.05
N ARG A 204 -5.11 -4.67 14.70
CA ARG A 204 -4.80 -5.24 13.40
C ARG A 204 -3.86 -6.41 13.60
N ASP A 205 -4.15 -7.54 12.98
CA ASP A 205 -3.19 -8.64 12.94
C ASP A 205 -1.99 -8.21 12.09
N VAL A 206 -0.78 -8.66 12.45
CA VAL A 206 0.44 -8.37 11.67
C VAL A 206 0.28 -8.78 10.21
N ARG A 207 -0.44 -9.86 9.95
CA ARG A 207 -0.65 -10.44 8.62
C ARG A 207 -1.66 -9.67 7.79
N GLU A 208 -2.56 -8.96 8.45
CA GLU A 208 -3.51 -8.05 7.82
C GLU A 208 -2.93 -6.65 7.63
N SER A 209 -1.70 -6.41 8.08
CA SER A 209 -1.01 -5.13 8.03
C SER A 209 0.08 -5.11 6.98
N GLU A 210 0.65 -3.92 6.75
CA GLU A 210 1.79 -3.68 5.87
C GLU A 210 3.11 -4.33 6.34
N PHE A 211 3.08 -4.99 7.50
CA PHE A 211 4.19 -5.71 8.12
C PHE A 211 4.08 -7.24 7.98
N THR A 212 3.23 -7.72 7.06
CA THR A 212 3.09 -9.16 6.75
C THR A 212 4.35 -9.79 6.11
N ASP A 213 5.42 -9.01 5.92
CA ASP A 213 6.67 -9.48 5.33
C ASP A 213 7.38 -10.54 6.18
N ARG A 214 8.31 -11.26 5.53
CA ARG A 214 9.17 -12.31 6.12
C ARG A 214 9.80 -12.00 7.48
N TYR A 215 9.93 -10.74 7.87
CA TYR A 215 10.63 -10.36 9.11
C TYR A 215 9.88 -10.79 10.36
N TRP A 216 8.55 -10.67 10.38
CA TRP A 216 7.73 -11.15 11.50
C TRP A 216 7.86 -12.66 11.66
N ASP A 217 7.80 -13.39 10.55
CA ASP A 217 7.84 -14.85 10.56
C ASP A 217 9.25 -15.42 10.77
N ALA A 218 10.29 -14.63 10.49
CA ALA A 218 11.67 -14.96 10.79
C ALA A 218 12.05 -14.73 12.27
N LEU A 219 11.20 -14.07 13.08
CA LEU A 219 11.51 -13.84 14.48
C LEU A 219 11.60 -15.17 15.26
N PRO A 220 12.61 -15.34 16.12
CA PRO A 220 12.65 -16.49 17.03
C PRO A 220 11.38 -16.57 17.88
N PRO A 221 10.80 -17.77 18.12
CA PRO A 221 9.55 -17.91 18.88
C PRO A 221 9.56 -17.29 20.29
N ALA A 222 10.73 -17.18 20.92
CA ALA A 222 10.87 -16.50 22.21
C ALA A 222 10.65 -14.99 22.10
N LEU A 223 11.12 -14.38 21.01
CA LEU A 223 10.98 -12.95 20.73
C LEU A 223 9.56 -12.62 20.31
N THR A 224 8.96 -13.43 19.44
CA THR A 224 7.54 -13.30 19.07
C THR A 224 6.64 -13.34 20.30
N ARG A 225 6.83 -14.32 21.21
CA ARG A 225 6.10 -14.37 22.49
C ARG A 225 6.32 -13.14 23.35
N THR A 226 7.56 -12.66 23.44
CA THR A 226 7.88 -11.49 24.25
C THR A 226 7.18 -10.24 23.71
N LEU A 227 7.20 -10.06 22.39
CA LEU A 227 6.53 -8.94 21.72
C LEU A 227 5.02 -8.97 21.93
N LEU A 228 4.40 -10.15 21.83
CA LEU A 228 2.96 -10.36 21.99
C LEU A 228 2.51 -10.47 23.45
N GLY A 229 3.44 -10.67 24.38
CA GLY A 229 3.16 -10.56 25.81
C GLY A 229 2.82 -9.14 26.24
N ARG A 230 3.07 -8.14 25.37
CA ARG A 230 2.69 -6.75 25.61
C ARG A 230 1.21 -6.55 25.23
N PRO A 231 0.39 -5.92 26.08
CA PRO A 231 -1.03 -5.74 25.80
C PRO A 231 -1.28 -4.93 24.52
N GLU A 232 -0.42 -3.98 24.20
CA GLU A 232 -0.51 -3.10 23.03
C GLU A 232 0.11 -3.68 21.74
N ALA A 233 0.54 -4.95 21.74
CA ALA A 233 1.34 -5.51 20.65
C ALA A 233 0.65 -5.46 19.28
N LEU A 234 -0.66 -5.71 19.23
CA LEU A 234 -1.47 -5.68 18.02
C LEU A 234 -2.37 -4.44 17.93
N VAL A 235 -2.15 -3.46 18.80
CA VAL A 235 -2.83 -2.17 18.71
C VAL A 235 -2.19 -1.39 17.57
N TYR A 236 -2.94 -1.24 16.49
CA TYR A 236 -2.51 -0.49 15.31
C TYR A 236 -2.64 1.02 15.56
N GLN A 237 -3.78 1.44 16.11
CA GLN A 237 -4.03 2.81 16.51
C GLN A 237 -4.66 2.86 17.90
N PHE A 238 -4.24 3.84 18.70
CA PHE A 238 -4.90 4.18 19.95
C PHE A 238 -6.04 5.15 19.67
N ILE A 239 -7.18 4.95 20.33
CA ILE A 239 -8.29 5.90 20.39
C ILE A 239 -8.33 6.42 21.83
N VAL A 240 -8.00 7.70 22.02
CA VAL A 240 -7.91 8.31 23.35
C VAL A 240 -9.04 9.30 23.57
N THR A 241 -9.64 9.25 24.74
CA THR A 241 -10.50 10.31 25.25
C THR A 241 -9.72 11.10 26.29
N ALA A 242 -9.58 12.40 26.08
CA ALA A 242 -8.94 13.31 27.01
C ALA A 242 -9.91 14.41 27.47
N ALA A 243 -9.69 14.90 28.68
CA ALA A 243 -10.41 16.02 29.27
C ALA A 243 -9.43 17.11 29.73
N ALA A 244 -9.94 18.31 29.98
CA ALA A 244 -9.13 19.35 30.64
C ALA A 244 -8.65 18.82 32.01
N ALA A 245 -7.34 18.94 32.28
CA ALA A 245 -6.74 18.39 33.50
C ALA A 245 -7.35 18.98 34.78
N SER A 246 -7.91 20.19 34.72
CA SER A 246 -8.63 20.84 35.83
C SER A 246 -9.96 20.18 36.19
N GLU A 247 -10.54 19.38 35.30
CA GLU A 247 -11.83 18.69 35.53
C GLU A 247 -11.67 17.25 35.99
N VAL A 248 -10.45 16.71 36.01
CA VAL A 248 -10.19 15.31 36.36
C VAL A 248 -9.78 15.20 37.83
N ALA A 249 -10.70 14.74 38.66
CA ALA A 249 -10.54 14.66 40.11
C ALA A 249 -9.57 13.56 40.60
N GLU A 250 -9.38 12.46 39.85
CA GLU A 250 -8.54 11.32 40.26
C GLU A 250 -7.42 11.02 39.25
N THR A 251 -6.29 10.53 39.78
CA THR A 251 -5.08 10.15 39.04
C THR A 251 -5.01 8.64 38.80
N ILE A 252 -6.11 8.01 38.42
CA ILE A 252 -6.07 6.61 37.97
C ILE A 252 -5.60 6.62 36.51
N PRO A 253 -4.47 5.99 36.18
CA PRO A 253 -4.04 5.90 34.79
C PRO A 253 -5.11 5.12 34.00
N PRO A 254 -5.52 5.62 32.83
CA PRO A 254 -6.55 4.97 32.04
C PRO A 254 -6.06 3.57 31.64
N THR A 255 -6.88 2.56 31.88
CA THR A 255 -6.55 1.18 31.53
C THR A 255 -6.89 0.94 30.06
N LEU A 256 -5.88 0.60 29.27
CA LEU A 256 -6.09 0.11 27.90
C LEU A 256 -6.90 -1.19 27.99
N THR A 257 -8.12 -1.16 27.47
CA THR A 257 -9.01 -2.33 27.47
C THR A 257 -8.99 -2.96 26.08
N CYS A 258 -8.01 -3.83 25.82
CA CYS A 258 -7.95 -4.60 24.58
C CYS A 258 -7.84 -6.11 24.89
N PRO A 259 -8.43 -6.99 24.05
CA PRO A 259 -8.22 -8.42 24.18
C PRO A 259 -6.72 -8.75 24.09
N PRO A 260 -6.26 -9.83 24.74
CA PRO A 260 -4.87 -10.25 24.64
C PRO A 260 -4.51 -10.51 23.16
N PRO A 261 -3.26 -10.23 22.75
CA PRO A 261 -2.86 -10.43 21.36
C PRO A 261 -2.90 -11.93 21.01
N GLU A 262 -3.79 -12.34 20.12
CA GLU A 262 -3.87 -13.72 19.65
C GLU A 262 -3.14 -13.86 18.32
N LEU A 263 -2.08 -14.67 18.27
CA LEU A 263 -1.48 -15.09 17.00
C LEU A 263 -2.38 -16.07 16.30
N ARG A 264 -2.67 -15.84 15.02
CA ARG A 264 -3.47 -16.74 14.21
C ARG A 264 -2.75 -17.23 12.95
N PHE A 265 -3.17 -18.40 12.47
CA PHE A 265 -2.82 -18.92 11.15
C PHE A 265 -4.08 -19.30 10.40
N ALA A 266 -4.07 -19.09 9.09
CA ALA A 266 -5.19 -19.47 8.24
C ALA A 266 -5.05 -20.94 7.83
N CYS A 267 -6.12 -21.71 8.03
CA CYS A 267 -6.36 -22.94 7.30
C CYS A 267 -7.30 -22.62 6.14
N GLN A 268 -7.05 -23.19 4.97
CA GLN A 268 -7.90 -22.98 3.80
C GLN A 268 -8.27 -24.32 3.18
N LEU A 269 -9.55 -24.47 2.83
CA LEU A 269 -10.09 -25.65 2.18
C LEU A 269 -10.53 -25.27 0.77
N PHE A 270 -9.97 -25.93 -0.23
CA PHE A 270 -10.33 -25.80 -1.63
C PHE A 270 -11.14 -27.00 -2.08
N TRP A 271 -12.07 -26.78 -3.01
CA TRP A 271 -12.82 -27.85 -3.67
C TRP A 271 -12.70 -27.74 -5.19
N ARG A 272 -12.63 -28.90 -5.85
CA ARG A 272 -12.49 -29.00 -7.30
C ARG A 272 -13.76 -29.52 -7.94
N SER A 273 -14.32 -28.77 -8.88
CA SER A 273 -15.43 -29.23 -9.73
C SER A 273 -14.95 -30.19 -10.81
N PRO A 274 -15.81 -31.08 -11.34
CA PRO A 274 -15.43 -32.00 -12.40
C PRO A 274 -14.83 -31.32 -13.63
N GLY A 275 -13.60 -31.71 -13.99
CA GLY A 275 -12.90 -31.22 -15.18
C GLY A 275 -12.31 -29.80 -15.07
N GLU A 276 -12.39 -29.14 -13.92
CA GLU A 276 -11.77 -27.82 -13.67
C GLU A 276 -10.55 -27.93 -12.74
N PRO A 277 -9.53 -27.07 -12.86
CA PRO A 277 -8.46 -26.97 -11.85
C PRO A 277 -8.98 -26.31 -10.56
N TYR A 278 -8.23 -26.43 -9.45
CA TYR A 278 -8.49 -25.66 -8.24
C TYR A 278 -8.44 -24.15 -8.52
N GLN A 279 -9.37 -23.39 -7.94
CA GLN A 279 -9.52 -21.95 -8.13
C GLN A 279 -9.70 -21.25 -6.79
N GLU A 280 -9.15 -20.04 -6.65
CA GLU A 280 -9.19 -19.26 -5.40
C GLU A 280 -10.60 -19.00 -4.89
N ARG A 281 -11.52 -18.68 -5.81
CA ARG A 281 -12.95 -18.46 -5.51
C ARG A 281 -13.69 -19.69 -4.98
N ALA A 282 -13.10 -20.88 -5.14
CA ALA A 282 -13.65 -22.16 -4.73
C ALA A 282 -12.94 -22.64 -3.45
N SER A 283 -12.95 -21.77 -2.43
CA SER A 283 -12.31 -22.04 -1.16
C SER A 283 -13.06 -21.45 0.04
N SER A 284 -12.72 -21.96 1.22
CA SER A 284 -13.19 -21.51 2.53
C SER A 284 -12.01 -21.36 3.46
N VAL A 285 -12.01 -20.34 4.32
CA VAL A 285 -10.90 -20.02 5.22
C VAL A 285 -11.40 -20.00 6.66
N ALA A 286 -10.60 -20.56 7.57
CA ALA A 286 -10.82 -20.48 9.00
C ALA A 286 -9.50 -20.31 9.74
N TRP A 287 -9.55 -19.74 10.95
CA TRP A 287 -8.37 -19.33 11.68
C TRP A 287 -8.10 -20.24 12.88
N GLY A 288 -6.87 -20.74 12.99
CA GLY A 288 -6.34 -21.37 14.19
C GLY A 288 -5.47 -20.40 15.00
N ARG A 289 -5.25 -20.68 16.28
CA ARG A 289 -4.41 -19.91 17.21
C ARG A 289 -3.02 -20.56 17.38
N LEU A 290 -1.94 -19.80 17.23
CA LEU A 290 -0.59 -20.30 17.49
C LEU A 290 -0.37 -20.47 18.99
N GLY A 291 0.34 -21.53 19.37
CA GLY A 291 0.67 -21.83 20.77
C GLY A 291 -0.41 -22.56 21.55
N GLU A 292 -1.62 -22.67 21.00
CA GLU A 292 -2.71 -23.43 21.61
C GLU A 292 -2.38 -24.92 21.62
N ALA A 293 -2.50 -25.54 22.79
CA ALA A 293 -2.08 -26.93 23.01
C ALA A 293 -2.96 -27.93 22.24
N ARG A 294 -4.24 -27.58 22.01
CA ARG A 294 -5.20 -28.33 21.20
C ARG A 294 -6.41 -27.46 20.89
N GLN A 295 -6.85 -27.44 19.63
CA GLN A 295 -7.97 -26.61 19.17
C GLN A 295 -8.71 -27.26 18.01
N SER A 296 -9.95 -26.80 17.80
CA SER A 296 -10.78 -27.17 16.67
C SER A 296 -10.89 -25.99 15.71
N VAL A 297 -10.60 -26.23 14.44
CA VAL A 297 -10.81 -25.28 13.32
C VAL A 297 -11.89 -25.88 12.43
N ALA A 298 -12.87 -25.08 12.00
CA ALA A 298 -14.00 -25.55 11.23
C ALA A 298 -14.08 -24.77 9.91
N LEU A 299 -14.02 -25.50 8.79
CA LEU A 299 -13.98 -24.96 7.43
C LEU A 299 -15.33 -25.24 6.74
N PRO A 300 -16.23 -24.24 6.64
CA PRO A 300 -17.54 -24.46 6.06
C PRO A 300 -17.46 -24.70 4.55
N LEU A 301 -18.31 -25.59 4.04
CA LEU A 301 -18.48 -25.90 2.63
C LEU A 301 -19.86 -25.43 2.16
N PRO A 302 -19.94 -24.68 1.05
CA PRO A 302 -21.23 -24.22 0.52
C PRO A 302 -22.03 -25.39 -0.07
N ALA A 303 -23.32 -25.16 -0.33
CA ALA A 303 -24.11 -26.09 -1.14
C ALA A 303 -23.59 -26.10 -2.59
N PHE A 304 -23.54 -27.27 -3.20
CA PHE A 304 -22.95 -27.47 -4.53
C PHE A 304 -24.03 -27.81 -5.56
N GLN A 305 -24.01 -27.13 -6.71
CA GLN A 305 -24.83 -27.52 -7.86
C GLN A 305 -24.37 -28.89 -8.41
N ILE A 306 -23.05 -29.10 -8.45
CA ILE A 306 -22.38 -30.33 -8.83
C ILE A 306 -21.39 -30.66 -7.71
N SER A 307 -21.50 -31.86 -7.14
CA SER A 307 -20.62 -32.29 -6.05
C SER A 307 -19.14 -32.23 -6.45
N PRO A 308 -18.23 -31.85 -5.53
CA PRO A 308 -16.81 -31.75 -5.83
C PRO A 308 -16.19 -33.13 -6.11
N GLU A 309 -15.16 -33.16 -6.96
CA GLU A 309 -14.35 -34.36 -7.24
C GLU A 309 -13.26 -34.59 -6.19
N ALA A 310 -12.73 -33.52 -5.60
CA ALA A 310 -11.65 -33.57 -4.63
C ALA A 310 -11.68 -32.33 -3.72
N LEU A 311 -11.16 -32.50 -2.50
CA LEU A 311 -10.91 -31.43 -1.55
C LEU A 311 -9.40 -31.33 -1.27
N ARG A 312 -8.84 -30.12 -1.30
CA ARG A 312 -7.46 -29.82 -0.93
C ARG A 312 -7.45 -28.94 0.30
N LEU A 313 -6.69 -29.35 1.30
CA LEU A 313 -6.52 -28.65 2.56
C LEU A 313 -5.14 -28.00 2.61
N ASP A 314 -5.13 -26.71 2.87
CA ASP A 314 -3.93 -25.93 3.15
C ASP A 314 -3.91 -25.75 4.67
N LEU A 315 -2.95 -26.43 5.31
CA LEU A 315 -2.91 -26.60 6.76
C LEU A 315 -2.54 -25.31 7.49
N ALA A 316 -1.76 -24.47 6.83
CA ALA A 316 -1.37 -23.15 7.27
C ALA A 316 -1.03 -22.29 6.06
N ASP A 317 -0.91 -21.00 6.32
CA ASP A 317 -0.43 -19.97 5.42
C ASP A 317 1.04 -19.58 5.71
N ARG A 318 1.81 -20.50 6.33
CA ARG A 318 3.22 -20.29 6.70
C ARG A 318 3.98 -21.58 7.02
N PRO A 319 5.33 -21.54 7.04
CA PRO A 319 6.13 -22.63 7.56
C PRO A 319 5.89 -22.84 9.07
N GLY A 320 6.00 -24.08 9.52
CA GLY A 320 5.80 -24.40 10.93
C GLY A 320 5.63 -25.88 11.20
N LEU A 321 5.25 -26.21 12.43
CA LEU A 321 4.98 -27.57 12.86
C LEU A 321 3.56 -27.64 13.40
N ILE A 322 2.72 -28.45 12.76
CA ILE A 322 1.36 -28.75 13.24
C ILE A 322 1.32 -30.18 13.75
N ARG A 323 0.62 -30.41 14.86
CA ARG A 323 0.16 -31.75 15.22
C ARG A 323 -1.32 -31.85 14.87
N LEU A 324 -1.64 -32.77 13.97
CA LEU A 324 -3.01 -33.14 13.62
C LEU A 324 -3.46 -34.29 14.52
N TYR A 325 -4.63 -34.10 15.13
CA TYR A 325 -5.30 -35.08 15.98
C TYR A 325 -6.49 -35.72 15.27
N ALA A 326 -7.27 -34.93 14.50
CA ALA A 326 -8.43 -35.43 13.76
C ALA A 326 -8.72 -34.57 12.52
N LEU A 327 -9.29 -35.22 11.50
CA LEU A 327 -9.91 -34.57 10.35
C LEU A 327 -11.25 -35.27 10.11
N GLU A 328 -12.34 -34.51 10.12
CA GLU A 328 -13.70 -35.04 10.05
C GLU A 328 -14.54 -34.20 9.09
N LEU A 329 -15.23 -34.84 8.16
CA LEU A 329 -16.11 -34.20 7.20
C LEU A 329 -17.56 -34.48 7.60
N TYR A 330 -18.35 -33.42 7.76
CA TYR A 330 -19.76 -33.45 8.10
C TYR A 330 -20.60 -32.88 6.96
N ASP A 331 -21.83 -33.38 6.80
CA ASP A 331 -22.85 -32.70 5.98
C ASP A 331 -23.54 -31.56 6.75
N ARG A 332 -24.43 -30.84 6.07
CA ARG A 332 -25.22 -29.75 6.66
C ARG A 332 -26.12 -30.17 7.83
N ALA A 333 -26.45 -31.46 7.94
CA ALA A 333 -27.24 -32.01 9.04
C ALA A 333 -26.36 -32.52 10.21
N ASP A 334 -25.06 -32.20 10.18
CA ASP A 334 -24.05 -32.60 11.19
C ASP A 334 -23.84 -34.12 11.25
N ARG A 335 -24.09 -34.83 10.13
CA ARG A 335 -23.80 -36.26 10.01
C ARG A 335 -22.40 -36.46 9.45
N LEU A 336 -21.61 -37.29 10.12
CA LEU A 336 -20.24 -37.64 9.71
C LEU A 336 -20.24 -38.41 8.39
N LEU A 337 -19.58 -37.86 7.37
CA LEU A 337 -19.42 -38.43 6.03
C LEU A 337 -18.06 -39.12 5.85
N TRP A 338 -17.02 -38.59 6.49
CA TRP A 338 -15.66 -39.13 6.42
C TRP A 338 -14.85 -38.73 7.65
N GLU A 339 -13.97 -39.63 8.09
CA GLU A 339 -13.03 -39.40 9.19
C GLU A 339 -11.66 -39.92 8.75
N TRP A 340 -10.61 -39.14 9.04
CA TRP A 340 -9.24 -39.60 8.85
C TRP A 340 -8.91 -40.74 9.83
N ASP A 341 -8.35 -41.83 9.29
CA ASP A 341 -8.02 -43.05 10.02
C ASP A 341 -6.91 -42.94 11.08
N GLY A 342 -6.41 -41.73 11.36
CA GLY A 342 -5.35 -41.45 12.32
C GLY A 342 -3.96 -41.95 11.89
N ARG A 343 -3.81 -42.51 10.67
CA ARG A 343 -2.54 -43.02 10.18
C ARG A 343 -1.80 -41.95 9.39
N ARG A 344 -0.52 -41.73 9.72
CA ARG A 344 0.35 -40.80 9.00
C ARG A 344 0.47 -41.14 7.51
N ASP A 345 0.57 -42.41 7.16
CA ASP A 345 0.78 -42.83 5.76
C ASP A 345 -0.45 -42.61 4.86
N SER A 346 -1.67 -42.56 5.41
CA SER A 346 -2.87 -42.30 4.62
C SER A 346 -2.90 -40.87 4.08
N LEU A 347 -2.32 -39.92 4.83
CA LEU A 347 -2.12 -38.53 4.41
C LEU A 347 -0.81 -38.36 3.63
N ALA A 348 0.31 -38.93 4.10
CA ALA A 348 1.62 -38.72 3.47
C ALA A 348 1.74 -39.27 2.04
N MET A 349 0.84 -40.16 1.62
CA MET A 349 0.81 -40.71 0.26
C MET A 349 -0.07 -39.91 -0.70
N GLN A 350 -0.81 -38.91 -0.22
CA GLN A 350 -1.65 -38.08 -1.08
C GLN A 350 -0.84 -37.03 -1.85
N PRO A 351 -1.37 -36.51 -2.98
CA PRO A 351 -0.80 -35.34 -3.63
C PRO A 351 -0.71 -34.18 -2.64
N GLY A 352 0.50 -33.66 -2.42
CA GLY A 352 0.73 -32.51 -1.55
C GLY A 352 2.03 -31.80 -1.90
N GLN A 353 2.18 -30.56 -1.43
CA GLN A 353 3.36 -29.73 -1.63
C GLN A 353 3.75 -29.06 -0.32
N GLN A 354 5.03 -28.74 -0.17
CA GLN A 354 5.54 -27.95 0.95
C GLN A 354 5.17 -28.52 2.33
N LEU A 355 5.08 -29.85 2.46
CA LEU A 355 4.79 -30.53 3.72
C LEU A 355 5.55 -31.85 3.84
N ALA A 356 5.93 -32.18 5.07
CA ALA A 356 6.62 -33.43 5.42
C ALA A 356 6.04 -33.98 6.72
N PHE A 357 5.73 -35.28 6.75
CA PHE A 357 5.18 -35.93 7.94
C PHE A 357 6.29 -36.58 8.76
N ALA A 358 6.42 -36.22 10.03
CA ALA A 358 7.39 -36.82 10.94
C ALA A 358 7.10 -38.31 11.20
N GLU A 359 8.15 -39.08 11.51
CA GLU A 359 7.99 -40.46 11.96
C GLU A 359 7.33 -40.52 13.35
N PRO A 360 6.45 -41.50 13.62
CA PRO A 360 5.72 -41.59 14.88
C PRO A 360 6.65 -42.10 15.99
N VAL A 361 7.42 -41.21 16.62
CA VAL A 361 8.37 -41.64 17.66
C VAL A 361 7.65 -42.06 18.96
N LEU A 362 6.47 -41.52 19.31
CA LEU A 362 5.87 -41.74 20.64
C LEU A 362 4.32 -41.73 20.73
N SER A 363 3.54 -41.68 19.64
CA SER A 363 2.05 -41.66 19.75
C SER A 363 1.33 -42.20 18.50
N PRO A 364 0.68 -43.37 18.55
CA PRO A 364 -0.24 -43.82 17.49
C PRO A 364 -1.50 -42.93 17.46
N GLY A 365 -2.03 -42.65 16.26
CA GLY A 365 -3.24 -41.84 16.06
C GLY A 365 -3.03 -40.32 16.00
N ARG A 366 -1.79 -39.86 15.79
CA ARG A 366 -1.45 -38.44 15.65
C ARG A 366 -0.44 -38.27 14.54
N ALA A 367 -0.60 -37.23 13.72
CA ALA A 367 0.35 -36.89 12.66
C ALA A 367 1.03 -35.58 13.00
N THR A 368 2.35 -35.58 13.05
CA THR A 368 3.13 -34.35 13.13
C THR A 368 3.53 -33.96 11.72
N VAL A 369 3.13 -32.77 11.28
CA VAL A 369 3.35 -32.24 9.94
C VAL A 369 4.28 -31.04 10.03
N LEU A 370 5.42 -31.14 9.38
CA LEU A 370 6.32 -30.03 9.10
C LEU A 370 5.85 -29.34 7.83
N LEU A 371 5.52 -28.07 7.93
CA LEU A 371 5.11 -27.22 6.82
C LEU A 371 6.37 -26.48 6.33
N ALA A 372 6.75 -26.76 5.10
CA ALA A 372 7.99 -26.32 4.46
C ALA A 372 7.68 -25.31 3.34
N GLY A 373 7.38 -24.06 3.73
CA GLY A 373 7.17 -22.93 2.82
C GLY A 373 5.84 -22.20 3.10
N GLU A 374 5.42 -21.32 2.20
CA GLU A 374 4.30 -20.40 2.39
C GLU A 374 2.94 -20.97 1.94
N ASP A 375 2.93 -22.09 1.20
CA ASP A 375 1.70 -22.74 0.69
C ASP A 375 1.72 -24.28 0.89
N PRO A 376 1.69 -24.76 2.15
CA PRO A 376 1.64 -26.18 2.48
C PRO A 376 0.25 -26.80 2.26
N CYS A 377 0.07 -27.51 1.13
CA CYS A 377 -1.21 -28.05 0.71
C CYS A 377 -1.24 -29.58 0.57
N LEU A 378 -2.38 -30.18 0.89
CA LEU A 378 -2.61 -31.63 0.86
C LEU A 378 -3.99 -31.97 0.28
N GLU A 379 -4.07 -32.82 -0.74
CA GLU A 379 -5.35 -33.39 -1.18
C GLU A 379 -5.83 -34.45 -0.18
N LEU A 380 -7.09 -34.34 0.26
CA LEU A 380 -7.64 -35.22 1.29
C LEU A 380 -8.10 -36.56 0.68
N PRO A 381 -7.82 -37.71 1.31
CA PRO A 381 -8.19 -39.04 0.81
C PRO A 381 -9.68 -39.36 1.09
N ILE A 382 -10.57 -38.51 0.58
CA ILE A 382 -12.01 -38.63 0.78
C ILE A 382 -12.60 -39.42 -0.40
N SER A 383 -13.44 -40.40 -0.08
CA SER A 383 -14.10 -41.20 -1.12
C SER A 383 -15.09 -40.37 -1.92
N ILE A 384 -15.23 -40.66 -3.22
CA ILE A 384 -16.22 -40.01 -4.10
C ILE A 384 -17.64 -40.15 -3.52
N ALA A 385 -17.96 -41.28 -2.88
CA ALA A 385 -19.25 -41.50 -2.23
C ALA A 385 -19.54 -40.46 -1.13
N ALA A 386 -18.55 -40.13 -0.30
CA ALA A 386 -18.68 -39.11 0.73
C ALA A 386 -18.79 -37.69 0.13
N LEU A 387 -18.09 -37.41 -0.97
CA LEU A 387 -18.17 -36.10 -1.65
C LEU A 387 -19.52 -35.85 -2.31
N VAL A 388 -20.19 -36.90 -2.81
CA VAL A 388 -21.53 -36.79 -3.39
C VAL A 388 -22.56 -36.29 -2.35
N GLU A 389 -22.44 -36.75 -1.11
CA GLU A 389 -23.32 -36.37 0.01
C GLU A 389 -23.19 -34.88 0.41
N LEU A 390 -22.14 -34.17 -0.04
CA LEU A 390 -21.94 -32.75 0.24
C LEU A 390 -22.85 -31.82 -0.58
N ARG A 391 -23.77 -32.33 -1.41
CA ARG A 391 -24.58 -31.52 -2.33
C ARG A 391 -25.33 -30.36 -1.64
N GLU A 392 -25.80 -30.57 -0.42
CA GLU A 392 -26.51 -29.57 0.39
C GLU A 392 -25.58 -28.65 1.21
N GLY A 393 -24.27 -28.86 1.09
CA GLY A 393 -23.21 -28.22 1.88
C GLY A 393 -22.76 -29.09 3.05
N GLY A 394 -21.76 -28.61 3.78
CA GLY A 394 -21.16 -29.33 4.89
C GLY A 394 -20.07 -28.54 5.59
N GLU A 395 -19.20 -29.24 6.31
CA GLU A 395 -18.09 -28.63 7.04
C GLU A 395 -16.97 -29.65 7.23
N LEU A 396 -15.72 -29.22 7.03
CA LEU A 396 -14.54 -29.98 7.44
C LEU A 396 -14.07 -29.45 8.80
N ARG A 397 -14.01 -30.32 9.80
CA ARG A 397 -13.47 -30.02 11.13
C ARG A 397 -12.08 -30.61 11.28
N LEU A 398 -11.16 -29.80 11.77
CA LEU A 398 -9.79 -30.18 12.05
C LEU A 398 -9.51 -30.00 13.53
N GLU A 399 -8.98 -31.04 14.16
CA GLU A 399 -8.45 -30.93 15.50
C GLU A 399 -6.93 -30.94 15.43
N LEU A 400 -6.31 -29.86 15.89
CA LEU A 400 -4.87 -29.64 15.71
C LEU A 400 -4.22 -28.88 16.87
N SER A 401 -2.90 -28.78 16.85
CA SER A 401 -2.15 -27.86 17.72
C SER A 401 -0.94 -27.31 16.98
N TRP A 402 -0.54 -26.10 17.39
CA TRP A 402 0.64 -25.43 16.88
C TRP A 402 1.58 -25.12 18.04
N PRO A 403 2.46 -26.06 18.43
CA PRO A 403 3.38 -25.84 19.54
C PRO A 403 4.39 -24.74 19.20
N MET A 404 4.60 -23.82 20.14
CA MET A 404 5.58 -22.72 19.99
C MET A 404 6.98 -23.08 20.57
N SER A 405 7.23 -24.30 21.09
CA SER A 405 8.40 -24.64 21.94
C SER A 405 9.72 -24.90 21.20
N LEU A 406 10.84 -24.87 21.96
CA LEU A 406 12.22 -25.06 21.49
C LEU A 406 12.52 -26.50 21.01
N ASP A 407 11.70 -27.49 21.36
CA ASP A 407 11.81 -28.89 20.93
C ASP A 407 11.69 -29.06 19.40
N TYR A 408 11.19 -28.01 18.73
CA TYR A 408 11.14 -27.81 17.29
C TYR A 408 12.48 -28.10 16.58
N LEU A 409 13.61 -27.58 17.10
CA LEU A 409 14.91 -27.77 16.43
C LEU A 409 15.44 -29.21 16.52
N ALA A 410 15.11 -29.92 17.61
CA ALA A 410 15.45 -31.33 17.77
C ALA A 410 14.59 -32.21 16.85
N LEU A 411 13.29 -31.91 16.74
CA LEU A 411 12.39 -32.62 15.82
C LEU A 411 12.73 -32.37 14.35
N VAL A 412 13.17 -31.17 13.95
CA VAL A 412 13.63 -30.91 12.58
C VAL A 412 14.83 -31.80 12.20
N GLN A 413 15.69 -32.16 13.15
CA GLN A 413 16.81 -33.08 12.89
C GLN A 413 16.35 -34.55 12.75
N ASP A 414 15.30 -34.94 13.47
CA ASP A 414 14.71 -36.29 13.42
C ASP A 414 13.65 -36.47 12.30
N CYS A 415 13.07 -35.38 11.78
CA CYS A 415 12.08 -35.39 10.70
C CYS A 415 12.69 -35.52 9.29
N VAL A 416 13.99 -35.26 9.14
CA VAL A 416 14.68 -35.15 7.84
C VAL A 416 15.41 -36.44 7.35
N PRO A 417 15.26 -37.67 7.90
CA PRO A 417 16.02 -38.78 7.34
C PRO A 417 15.52 -39.20 5.95
N ARG A 418 16.29 -38.73 4.96
CA ARG A 418 16.67 -39.36 3.68
C ARG A 418 15.79 -39.21 2.44
N ARG A 419 14.51 -38.83 2.52
CA ARG A 419 13.70 -38.66 1.28
C ARG A 419 13.61 -37.20 0.80
N ASP A 420 13.48 -36.24 1.72
CA ASP A 420 13.36 -34.82 1.37
C ASP A 420 14.69 -34.18 1.00
N ALA A 421 15.82 -34.71 1.46
CA ALA A 421 17.13 -34.27 0.98
C ALA A 421 17.33 -34.58 -0.51
N GLU A 422 16.75 -35.68 -1.02
CA GLU A 422 16.82 -36.02 -2.44
C GLU A 422 15.81 -35.25 -3.27
N ALA A 423 14.58 -35.05 -2.77
CA ALA A 423 13.56 -34.23 -3.43
C ALA A 423 13.95 -32.75 -3.47
N ALA A 424 14.46 -32.20 -2.36
CA ALA A 424 14.97 -30.83 -2.30
C ALA A 424 16.22 -30.66 -3.17
N ARG A 425 17.15 -31.64 -3.21
CA ARG A 425 18.29 -31.62 -4.15
C ARG A 425 17.83 -31.71 -5.60
N ALA A 426 16.80 -32.50 -5.91
CA ALA A 426 16.24 -32.59 -7.25
C ALA A 426 15.54 -31.29 -7.68
N ASP A 427 14.82 -30.62 -6.76
CA ASP A 427 14.19 -29.32 -7.01
C ASP A 427 15.24 -28.20 -7.16
N LEU A 428 16.26 -28.18 -6.31
CA LEU A 428 17.40 -27.26 -6.43
C LEU A 428 18.16 -27.46 -7.75
N ALA A 429 18.40 -28.71 -8.15
CA ALA A 429 19.03 -29.02 -9.42
C ALA A 429 18.16 -28.58 -10.62
N ARG A 430 16.83 -28.71 -10.50
CA ARG A 430 15.88 -28.25 -11.53
C ARG A 430 15.89 -26.73 -11.66
N ARG A 431 15.80 -26.01 -10.53
CA ARG A 431 15.91 -24.55 -10.48
C ARG A 431 17.26 -24.05 -10.97
N GLU A 432 18.36 -24.73 -10.61
CA GLU A 432 19.71 -24.40 -11.10
C GLU A 432 19.79 -24.58 -12.62
N TRP A 433 19.16 -25.61 -13.17
CA TRP A 433 19.08 -25.83 -14.62
C TRP A 433 18.23 -24.77 -15.33
N GLU A 434 17.06 -24.41 -14.78
CA GLU A 434 16.22 -23.32 -15.29
C GLU A 434 16.93 -21.97 -15.25
N LEU A 435 17.59 -21.64 -14.13
CA LEU A 435 18.41 -20.44 -13.98
C LEU A 435 19.56 -20.41 -14.97
N LYS A 436 20.30 -21.51 -15.14
CA LYS A 436 21.37 -21.60 -16.15
C LYS A 436 20.84 -21.37 -17.55
N THR A 437 19.72 -22.00 -17.90
CA THR A 437 19.09 -21.85 -19.21
C THR A 437 18.64 -20.41 -19.45
N SER A 438 18.02 -19.78 -18.44
CA SER A 438 17.59 -18.39 -18.51
C SER A 438 18.76 -17.42 -18.59
N VAL A 439 19.87 -17.67 -17.88
CA VAL A 439 21.10 -16.88 -17.97
C VAL A 439 21.73 -17.01 -19.35
N THR A 440 21.79 -18.21 -19.93
CA THR A 440 22.29 -18.41 -21.30
C THR A 440 21.44 -17.65 -22.31
N ALA A 441 20.10 -17.72 -22.19
CA ALA A 441 19.20 -16.97 -23.08
C ALA A 441 19.36 -15.44 -22.92
N LEU A 442 19.56 -14.95 -21.69
CA LEU A 442 19.84 -13.54 -21.44
C LEU A 442 21.20 -13.10 -22.00
N MET A 443 22.23 -13.95 -21.92
CA MET A 443 23.55 -13.69 -22.51
C MET A 443 23.46 -13.59 -24.04
N GLU A 444 22.75 -14.51 -24.70
CA GLU A 444 22.52 -14.46 -26.15
C GLU A 444 21.75 -13.19 -26.55
N ARG A 445 20.73 -12.81 -25.78
CA ARG A 445 19.96 -11.58 -26.01
C ARG A 445 20.81 -10.33 -25.82
N ASN A 446 21.67 -10.28 -24.80
CA ASN A 446 22.59 -9.17 -24.58
C ASN A 446 23.61 -9.05 -25.70
N ALA A 447 24.20 -10.16 -26.15
CA ALA A 447 25.11 -10.16 -27.29
C ALA A 447 24.42 -9.63 -28.57
N GLY A 448 23.15 -10.02 -28.79
CA GLY A 448 22.32 -9.49 -29.88
C GLY A 448 22.07 -7.98 -29.76
N LEU A 449 21.78 -7.49 -28.56
CA LEU A 449 21.58 -6.06 -28.29
C LEU A 449 22.87 -5.25 -28.47
N GLU A 450 24.02 -5.75 -28.03
CA GLU A 450 25.32 -5.12 -28.22
C GLU A 450 25.66 -5.01 -29.71
N SER A 451 25.43 -6.07 -30.50
CA SER A 451 25.62 -6.03 -31.94
C SER A 451 24.67 -5.03 -32.63
N ALA A 452 23.41 -4.94 -32.19
CA ALA A 452 22.45 -3.99 -32.72
C ALA A 452 22.82 -2.54 -32.37
N LEU A 453 23.30 -2.31 -31.15
CA LEU A 453 23.77 -1.00 -30.69
C LEU A 453 25.00 -0.56 -31.50
N ALA A 454 25.98 -1.45 -31.68
CA ALA A 454 27.17 -1.16 -32.49
C ALA A 454 26.80 -0.81 -33.94
N ALA A 455 25.88 -1.55 -34.56
CA ALA A 455 25.38 -1.24 -35.90
C ALA A 455 24.65 0.12 -35.96
N ARG A 456 23.87 0.46 -34.93
CA ARG A 456 23.16 1.73 -34.85
C ARG A 456 24.11 2.91 -34.66
N SER A 457 25.11 2.79 -33.78
CA SER A 457 26.15 3.80 -33.58
C SER A 457 27.00 4.01 -34.84
N ALA A 458 27.35 2.95 -35.57
CA ALA A 458 28.03 3.08 -36.86
C ALA A 458 27.19 3.88 -37.87
N ARG A 459 25.89 3.58 -37.96
CA ARG A 459 24.96 4.31 -38.82
C ARG A 459 24.78 5.78 -38.42
N GLU A 460 24.81 6.07 -37.12
CA GLU A 460 24.74 7.43 -36.59
C GLU A 460 25.97 8.25 -37.01
N VAL A 461 27.18 7.67 -36.89
CA VAL A 461 28.42 8.33 -37.35
C VAL A 461 28.40 8.59 -38.87
N ASP A 462 27.87 7.67 -39.67
CA ASP A 462 27.75 7.87 -41.12
C ASP A 462 26.72 8.97 -41.46
N LEU A 463 25.59 9.01 -40.76
CA LEU A 463 24.60 10.09 -40.90
C LEU A 463 25.15 11.45 -40.49
N GLU A 464 25.96 11.52 -39.42
CA GLU A 464 26.64 12.76 -39.00
C GLU A 464 27.63 13.25 -40.07
N ARG A 465 28.37 12.33 -40.71
CA ARG A 465 29.25 12.67 -41.84
C ARG A 465 28.47 13.18 -43.04
N GLU A 466 27.35 12.53 -43.40
CA GLU A 466 26.47 12.98 -44.48
C GLU A 466 25.89 14.37 -44.18
N LEU A 467 25.41 14.61 -42.96
CA LEU A 467 24.90 15.91 -42.53
C LEU A 467 25.98 16.99 -42.62
N ALA A 468 27.22 16.69 -42.20
CA ALA A 468 28.34 17.63 -42.32
C ALA A 468 28.64 17.97 -43.79
N MET A 469 28.69 16.97 -44.68
CA MET A 469 28.89 17.19 -46.12
C MET A 469 27.76 18.03 -46.73
N LEU A 470 26.50 17.74 -46.40
CA LEU A 470 25.36 18.50 -46.87
C LEU A 470 25.37 19.95 -46.34
N ALA A 471 25.78 20.18 -45.09
CA ALA A 471 25.93 21.50 -44.53
C ALA A 471 27.00 22.32 -45.25
N THR A 472 28.16 21.72 -45.55
CA THR A 472 29.21 22.36 -46.36
C THR A 472 28.71 22.69 -47.76
N ARG A 473 28.00 21.75 -48.41
CA ARG A 473 27.46 21.98 -49.76
C ARG A 473 26.40 23.07 -49.78
N LYS A 474 25.56 23.13 -48.74
CA LYS A 474 24.57 24.20 -48.58
C LYS A 474 25.24 25.56 -48.44
N ALA A 475 26.27 25.69 -47.60
CA ALA A 475 27.00 26.94 -47.42
C ALA A 475 27.67 27.40 -48.72
N GLU A 476 28.22 26.47 -49.51
CA GLU A 476 28.79 26.78 -50.82
C GLU A 476 27.74 27.27 -51.82
N LEU A 477 26.57 26.64 -51.86
CA LEU A 477 25.45 27.07 -52.70
C LEU A 477 24.90 28.44 -52.26
N GLU A 478 24.79 28.70 -50.96
CA GLU A 478 24.40 30.02 -50.43
C GLU A 478 25.39 31.11 -50.87
N HIS A 479 26.70 30.82 -50.79
CA HIS A 479 27.73 31.74 -51.26
C HIS A 479 27.64 32.00 -52.78
N GLN A 480 27.38 30.96 -53.58
CA GLN A 480 27.18 31.11 -55.04
C GLN A 480 25.93 31.96 -55.36
N VAL A 481 24.84 31.75 -54.63
CA VAL A 481 23.60 32.53 -54.78
C VAL A 481 23.85 34.00 -54.44
N ASP A 482 24.57 34.29 -53.36
CA ASP A 482 24.88 35.67 -52.98
C ASP A 482 25.84 36.36 -53.96
N ALA A 483 26.83 35.63 -54.49
CA ALA A 483 27.71 36.13 -55.54
C ALA A 483 26.93 36.46 -56.84
N LEU A 484 26.03 35.58 -57.27
CA LEU A 484 25.17 35.80 -58.44
C LEU A 484 24.21 36.98 -58.22
N ARG A 485 23.66 37.15 -57.01
CA ARG A 485 22.83 38.31 -56.65
C ARG A 485 23.64 39.62 -56.71
N ALA A 486 24.88 39.61 -56.23
CA ALA A 486 25.77 40.78 -56.31
C ALA A 486 26.06 41.16 -57.77
N GLN A 487 26.38 40.18 -58.63
CA GLN A 487 26.58 40.41 -60.07
C GLN A 487 25.33 40.95 -60.76
N LEU A 488 24.16 40.40 -60.43
CA LEU A 488 22.88 40.87 -60.99
C LEU A 488 22.59 42.33 -60.59
N ASN A 489 22.89 42.70 -59.34
CA ASN A 489 22.74 44.08 -58.85
C ASN A 489 23.71 45.03 -59.54
N GLU A 490 24.96 44.62 -59.76
CA GLU A 490 25.98 45.40 -60.48
C GLU A 490 25.58 45.64 -61.94
N GLN A 491 25.18 44.59 -62.65
CA GLN A 491 24.63 44.71 -64.02
C GLN A 491 23.36 45.57 -64.06
N GLY A 492 22.49 45.46 -63.04
CA GLY A 492 21.31 46.31 -62.89
C GLY A 492 21.67 47.79 -62.74
N ALA A 493 22.72 48.10 -61.97
CA ALA A 493 23.24 49.46 -61.80
C ALA A 493 23.86 49.99 -63.10
N GLU A 494 24.68 49.19 -63.80
CA GLU A 494 25.23 49.57 -65.12
C GLU A 494 24.12 49.86 -66.14
N LEU A 495 23.10 49.00 -66.22
CA LEU A 495 21.95 49.22 -67.10
C LEU A 495 21.17 50.49 -66.73
N ALA A 496 21.04 50.81 -65.44
CA ALA A 496 20.42 52.05 -64.98
C ALA A 496 21.24 53.28 -65.40
N ASP A 497 22.57 53.20 -65.31
CA ASP A 497 23.48 54.28 -65.70
C ASP A 497 23.49 54.49 -67.22
N VAL A 498 23.53 53.41 -68.01
CA VAL A 498 23.37 53.47 -69.48
C VAL A 498 22.02 54.09 -69.84
N ARG A 499 20.93 53.70 -69.17
CA ARG A 499 19.61 54.32 -69.35
C ARG A 499 19.62 55.81 -68.99
N ALA A 500 20.33 56.22 -67.94
CA ALA A 500 20.45 57.62 -67.54
C ALA A 500 21.23 58.45 -68.57
N VAL A 501 22.34 57.93 -69.09
CA VAL A 501 23.14 58.54 -70.17
C VAL A 501 22.30 58.68 -71.44
N LEU A 502 21.59 57.62 -71.85
CA LEU A 502 20.69 57.66 -73.01
C LEU A 502 19.58 58.70 -72.83
N ARG A 503 18.96 58.80 -71.64
CA ARG A 503 17.97 59.86 -71.33
C ARG A 503 18.57 61.26 -71.40
N ARG A 504 19.79 61.48 -70.89
CA ARG A 504 20.48 62.79 -70.96
C ARG A 504 20.81 63.14 -72.42
N SER A 505 21.31 62.20 -73.21
CA SER A 505 21.59 62.39 -74.65
C SER A 505 20.30 62.70 -75.42
N TRP A 506 19.22 61.96 -75.16
CA TRP A 506 17.91 62.23 -75.76
C TRP A 506 17.41 63.63 -75.40
N ARG A 507 17.46 64.02 -74.11
CA ARG A 507 17.09 65.37 -73.67
C ARG A 507 17.95 66.44 -74.35
N GLN A 508 19.28 66.29 -74.40
CA GLN A 508 20.17 67.23 -75.07
C GLN A 508 19.85 67.37 -76.58
N ARG A 509 19.58 66.26 -77.28
CA ARG A 509 19.16 66.29 -78.69
C ARG A 509 17.81 66.97 -78.86
N LEU A 510 16.86 66.76 -77.94
CA LEU A 510 15.55 67.40 -77.95
C LEU A 510 15.66 68.91 -77.72
N TRP A 511 16.46 69.33 -76.73
CA TRP A 511 16.76 70.73 -76.44
C TRP A 511 17.53 71.41 -77.58
N ALA A 512 18.47 70.72 -78.21
CA ALA A 512 19.19 71.23 -79.39
C ALA A 512 18.25 71.38 -80.60
N LYS A 513 17.32 70.46 -80.82
CA LYS A 513 16.28 70.59 -81.85
C LYS A 513 15.31 71.74 -81.55
N LEU A 514 14.88 71.89 -80.29
CA LEU A 514 13.99 72.99 -79.86
C LEU A 514 14.69 74.36 -79.97
N ARG A 515 15.97 74.48 -79.60
CA ARG A 515 16.76 75.71 -79.85
C ARG A 515 16.87 76.02 -81.34
N ARG A 516 17.18 75.04 -82.19
CA ARG A 516 17.22 75.24 -83.65
C ARG A 516 15.87 75.61 -84.26
N TRP A 517 14.76 75.22 -83.64
CA TRP A 517 13.42 75.62 -84.08
C TRP A 517 13.11 77.06 -83.66
N ARG A 518 13.51 77.45 -82.43
CA ARG A 518 13.34 78.81 -81.90
C ARG A 518 14.25 79.85 -82.57
N ASP A 519 15.43 79.47 -83.05
CA ASP A 519 16.33 80.35 -83.81
C ASP A 519 15.96 80.42 -85.31
N ARG A 520 14.88 79.76 -85.75
CA ARG A 520 14.38 79.75 -87.14
C ARG A 520 12.95 80.31 -87.29
N THR A 521 12.43 80.93 -86.24
CA THR A 521 11.22 81.76 -86.22
C THR A 521 11.61 83.13 -85.71
#